data_AF-A0A1I2L953-F1
#
_entry.id   AF-A0A1I2L953-F1
#
_cell.length_a   1.000
_cell.length_b   1.000
_cell.length_c   1.000
_cell.angle_alpha   90.00
_cell.angle_beta   90.00
_cell.angle_gamma   90.00
#
_symmetry.space_group_name_H-M   'P 1'
#
loop_
_entity.id
_entity.type
_entity.pdbx_description
1 polymer ?
#
loop_
_entity_poly.entity_id
_entity_poly.type
_entity_poly.pdbx_seq_one_letter_code
_entity_poly.pdbx_strand_id
1 'polypeptide(L)'
;DDEGGNPFTTHGQYEHDLLFDGNSGLMDIANSGAQWGDSAKRITVRNHVCSWFTANTKITDLTLENVHVVPRPTFDPAGALVINADGAQLRGCSASFFAVAQQSARSTRPTTVTDCAFDLPKASVLVQTPVTAPVHFVRTTFTGLDGNLLRGSGPVRFTDCRLAGAPQAAPLVVGASEVTVDGGSLTDTGNPRALERAMIAARLRPTPIAAVSNGSPAATSDPNVSTSTSAAIATLTITPAPSDGAVCSALPPISTVSPAACPRSTASCNASLCPW
;
A
#
# COMPACT_ATOMS: atom_id res chain seq x y z
N ASP A 1 11.96 -28.75 2.84
CA ASP A 1 12.46 -29.72 1.84
C ASP A 1 11.55 -29.53 0.64
N ASP A 2 12.00 -28.75 -0.35
CA ASP A 2 11.23 -28.36 -1.55
C ASP A 2 12.06 -28.69 -2.81
N GLU A 3 13.00 -29.63 -2.72
CA GLU A 3 13.91 -29.98 -3.84
C GLU A 3 13.17 -30.60 -5.05
N GLY A 4 11.86 -30.87 -4.94
CA GLY A 4 11.04 -31.50 -5.97
C GLY A 4 10.09 -30.60 -6.78
N GLY A 5 10.11 -29.27 -6.57
CA GLY A 5 9.13 -28.36 -7.20
C GLY A 5 7.88 -28.13 -6.36
N ASN A 6 6.80 -27.62 -6.98
CA ASN A 6 5.54 -27.32 -6.28
C ASN A 6 4.91 -28.63 -5.74
N PRO A 7 4.94 -28.87 -4.41
CA PRO A 7 4.63 -30.19 -3.83
C PRO A 7 3.16 -30.59 -4.04
N PHE A 8 2.30 -29.62 -4.33
CA PHE A 8 0.95 -29.82 -4.84
C PHE A 8 0.80 -29.07 -6.16
N THR A 9 0.55 -29.82 -7.22
CA THR A 9 0.19 -29.27 -8.54
C THR A 9 -1.19 -29.80 -8.91
N THR A 10 -2.13 -28.88 -9.11
CA THR A 10 -3.40 -29.17 -9.74
C THR A 10 -3.35 -28.70 -11.20
N HIS A 11 -4.14 -29.34 -12.06
CA HIS A 11 -4.28 -28.96 -13.46
C HIS A 11 -5.75 -28.77 -13.76
N GLY A 12 -6.06 -27.72 -14.52
CA GLY A 12 -7.41 -27.40 -14.92
C GLY A 12 -7.41 -26.11 -15.73
N GLN A 13 -8.19 -26.07 -16.80
CA GLN A 13 -8.32 -24.85 -17.63
C GLN A 13 -8.86 -23.67 -16.83
N TYR A 14 -9.53 -23.95 -15.71
CA TYR A 14 -9.85 -22.94 -14.71
C TYR A 14 -9.94 -23.57 -13.31
N GLU A 15 -9.01 -23.21 -12.45
CA GLU A 15 -9.13 -23.52 -11.04
C GLU A 15 -9.97 -22.43 -10.38
N HIS A 16 -11.04 -22.83 -9.71
CA HIS A 16 -11.90 -21.86 -9.04
C HIS A 16 -12.26 -22.32 -7.65
N ASP A 17 -12.54 -21.35 -6.79
CA ASP A 17 -13.20 -21.61 -5.50
C ASP A 17 -12.41 -22.53 -4.57
N LEU A 18 -11.09 -22.57 -4.76
CA LEU A 18 -10.21 -23.35 -3.91
C LEU A 18 -9.81 -22.56 -2.67
N LEU A 19 -9.76 -23.26 -1.55
CA LEU A 19 -9.23 -22.78 -0.29
C LEU A 19 -7.98 -23.59 0.07
N PHE A 20 -6.88 -22.87 0.30
CA PHE A 20 -5.65 -23.39 0.87
C PHE A 20 -5.51 -22.78 2.28
N ASP A 21 -5.42 -23.60 3.32
CA ASP A 21 -5.35 -23.13 4.70
C ASP A 21 -4.32 -23.95 5.49
N GLY A 22 -3.40 -23.25 6.17
CA GLY A 22 -2.38 -23.87 7.01
C GLY A 22 -1.31 -24.62 6.21
N ASN A 23 -1.14 -24.32 4.93
CA ASN A 23 -0.10 -24.94 4.09
C ASN A 23 1.27 -24.29 4.34
N SER A 24 2.33 -24.92 3.87
CA SER A 24 3.67 -24.34 3.74
C SER A 24 4.37 -24.90 2.50
N GLY A 25 5.48 -24.28 2.08
CA GLY A 25 6.19 -24.63 0.84
C GLY A 25 5.93 -23.62 -0.27
N LEU A 26 6.37 -23.91 -1.50
CA LEU A 26 6.21 -22.98 -2.63
C LEU A 26 4.74 -22.87 -3.07
N MET A 27 4.30 -21.67 -3.46
CA MET A 27 2.95 -21.44 -3.99
C MET A 27 2.98 -20.73 -5.33
N ASP A 28 2.38 -21.37 -6.32
CA ASP A 28 2.25 -20.87 -7.68
C ASP A 28 0.84 -21.12 -8.18
N ILE A 29 0.15 -20.06 -8.62
CA ILE A 29 -1.25 -20.16 -9.03
C ILE A 29 -1.37 -19.71 -10.48
N ALA A 30 -1.99 -20.58 -11.30
CA ALA A 30 -2.27 -20.38 -12.73
C ALA A 30 -1.02 -20.13 -13.61
N ASN A 31 0.07 -20.86 -13.34
CA ASN A 31 1.33 -20.69 -14.06
C ASN A 31 1.77 -21.95 -14.84
N SER A 32 0.86 -22.90 -15.09
CA SER A 32 1.16 -24.12 -15.86
C SER A 32 1.12 -23.89 -17.38
N GLY A 33 0.71 -22.71 -17.83
CA GLY A 33 0.68 -22.31 -19.25
C GLY A 33 -0.63 -22.67 -19.95
N ALA A 34 -0.78 -22.17 -21.18
CA ALA A 34 -2.05 -22.16 -21.91
C ALA A 34 -2.69 -23.55 -22.12
N GLN A 35 -1.90 -24.63 -22.12
CA GLN A 35 -2.40 -25.99 -22.27
C GLN A 35 -2.98 -26.58 -20.97
N TRP A 36 -2.46 -26.15 -19.81
CA TRP A 36 -2.65 -26.84 -18.54
C TRP A 36 -3.39 -26.01 -17.49
N GLY A 37 -3.31 -24.69 -17.58
CA GLY A 37 -3.95 -23.75 -16.67
C GLY A 37 -3.19 -22.42 -16.65
N ASP A 38 -3.82 -21.37 -17.17
CA ASP A 38 -3.28 -20.01 -17.19
C ASP A 38 -4.26 -18.98 -16.61
N SER A 39 -5.30 -19.44 -15.92
CA SER A 39 -6.17 -18.58 -15.13
C SER A 39 -6.87 -19.31 -13.99
N ALA A 40 -7.17 -18.58 -12.93
CA ALA A 40 -7.97 -19.07 -11.80
C ALA A 40 -8.91 -17.98 -11.28
N LYS A 41 -9.92 -18.35 -10.50
CA LYS A 41 -10.89 -17.39 -9.95
C LYS A 41 -11.29 -17.72 -8.52
N ARG A 42 -11.43 -16.70 -7.65
CA ARG A 42 -11.89 -16.87 -6.25
C ARG A 42 -11.03 -17.87 -5.47
N ILE A 43 -9.72 -17.81 -5.65
CA ILE A 43 -8.78 -18.59 -4.85
C ILE A 43 -8.58 -17.88 -3.51
N THR A 44 -8.66 -18.64 -2.43
CA THR A 44 -8.39 -18.15 -1.08
C THR A 44 -7.19 -18.89 -0.50
N VAL A 45 -6.22 -18.15 0.03
CA VAL A 45 -5.07 -18.72 0.76
C VAL A 45 -5.00 -18.10 2.14
N ARG A 46 -4.91 -18.95 3.16
CA ARG A 46 -4.89 -18.55 4.58
C ARG A 46 -3.74 -19.22 5.30
N ASN A 47 -3.16 -18.48 6.27
CA ASN A 47 -2.19 -19.03 7.22
C ASN A 47 -1.05 -19.79 6.54
N HIS A 48 -0.47 -19.18 5.50
CA HIS A 48 0.50 -19.82 4.64
C HIS A 48 1.88 -19.21 4.82
N VAL A 49 2.90 -20.06 4.93
CA VAL A 49 4.30 -19.62 4.97
C VAL A 49 5.06 -20.28 3.83
N CYS A 50 5.63 -19.46 2.95
CA CYS A 50 6.34 -19.91 1.77
C CYS A 50 7.64 -19.14 1.57
N SER A 51 8.49 -19.61 0.65
CA SER A 51 9.66 -18.85 0.21
C SER A 51 9.46 -18.12 -1.12
N TRP A 52 8.34 -18.40 -1.78
CA TRP A 52 7.93 -17.77 -3.03
C TRP A 52 6.42 -17.93 -3.20
N PHE A 53 5.76 -16.86 -3.61
CA PHE A 53 4.33 -16.83 -3.89
C PHE A 53 4.06 -16.02 -5.16
N THR A 54 3.57 -16.67 -6.21
CA THR A 54 3.11 -15.97 -7.41
C THR A 54 1.67 -16.32 -7.76
N ALA A 55 0.89 -15.28 -8.03
CA ALA A 55 -0.51 -15.34 -8.43
C ALA A 55 -0.84 -14.18 -9.36
N ASN A 56 0.06 -13.89 -10.31
CA ASN A 56 -0.02 -12.77 -11.25
C ASN A 56 -0.68 -13.11 -12.60
N THR A 57 -0.81 -14.40 -12.92
CA THR A 57 -1.30 -14.86 -14.23
C THR A 57 -2.82 -15.05 -14.21
N LYS A 58 -3.55 -14.02 -14.66
CA LYS A 58 -5.02 -14.02 -14.84
C LYS A 58 -5.84 -14.58 -13.65
N ILE A 59 -5.34 -14.40 -12.43
CA ILE A 59 -6.07 -14.73 -11.21
C ILE A 59 -7.07 -13.63 -10.91
N THR A 60 -8.35 -13.96 -10.85
CA THR A 60 -9.43 -13.01 -10.52
C THR A 60 -9.96 -13.26 -9.11
N ASP A 61 -10.21 -12.20 -8.34
CA ASP A 61 -10.77 -12.28 -6.98
C ASP A 61 -9.93 -13.10 -5.99
N LEU A 62 -8.60 -12.99 -6.06
CA LEU A 62 -7.67 -13.60 -5.09
C LEU A 62 -7.95 -13.07 -3.67
N THR A 63 -7.95 -13.95 -2.67
CA THR A 63 -7.99 -13.56 -1.25
C THR A 63 -6.79 -14.17 -0.53
N LEU A 64 -5.94 -13.33 0.07
CA LEU A 64 -4.84 -13.76 0.94
C LEU A 64 -5.07 -13.24 2.36
N GLU A 65 -4.99 -14.13 3.33
CA GLU A 65 -5.07 -13.77 4.75
C GLU A 65 -3.91 -14.42 5.50
N ASN A 66 -3.11 -13.62 6.22
CA ASN A 66 -2.00 -14.13 7.03
C ASN A 66 -1.02 -15.01 6.22
N VAL A 67 -0.53 -14.47 5.09
CA VAL A 67 0.43 -15.13 4.20
C VAL A 67 1.80 -14.47 4.32
N HIS A 68 2.82 -15.26 4.66
CA HIS A 68 4.18 -14.77 4.88
C HIS A 68 5.16 -15.40 3.90
N VAL A 69 5.78 -14.57 3.07
CA VAL A 69 6.83 -14.99 2.14
C VAL A 69 8.19 -14.61 2.71
N VAL A 70 9.03 -15.62 2.96
CA VAL A 70 10.34 -15.46 3.60
C VAL A 70 11.45 -15.77 2.60
N PRO A 71 12.45 -14.89 2.42
CA PRO A 71 13.59 -15.14 1.54
C PRO A 71 14.27 -16.47 1.82
N ARG A 72 14.64 -17.17 0.75
CA ARG A 72 15.45 -18.39 0.82
C ARG A 72 16.65 -18.25 -0.11
N PRO A 73 17.89 -18.14 0.42
CA PRO A 73 19.09 -17.92 -0.38
C PRO A 73 19.32 -18.94 -1.51
N THR A 74 18.85 -20.17 -1.34
CA THR A 74 19.06 -21.27 -2.29
C THR A 74 17.99 -21.39 -3.37
N PHE A 75 16.91 -20.60 -3.33
CA PHE A 75 15.79 -20.70 -4.27
C PHE A 75 15.33 -19.32 -4.74
N ASP A 76 14.66 -18.58 -3.85
CA ASP A 76 14.26 -17.20 -4.09
C ASP A 76 14.84 -16.30 -3.00
N PRO A 77 16.02 -15.70 -3.24
CA PRO A 77 16.65 -14.81 -2.27
C PRO A 77 15.85 -13.51 -2.07
N ALA A 78 14.87 -13.21 -2.92
CA ALA A 78 14.04 -12.01 -2.78
C ALA A 78 12.82 -12.23 -1.87
N GLY A 79 12.34 -13.47 -1.71
CA GLY A 79 11.11 -13.76 -0.95
C GLY A 79 9.90 -13.07 -1.59
N ALA A 80 9.64 -13.39 -2.86
CA ALA A 80 8.71 -12.68 -3.72
C ALA A 80 7.25 -13.08 -3.49
N LEU A 81 6.42 -12.05 -3.24
CA LEU A 81 4.96 -12.10 -3.33
C LEU A 81 4.51 -11.27 -4.52
N VAL A 82 3.97 -11.92 -5.55
CA VAL A 82 3.45 -11.22 -6.75
C VAL A 82 1.99 -11.56 -6.96
N ILE A 83 1.14 -10.53 -7.10
CA ILE A 83 -0.31 -10.69 -7.27
C ILE A 83 -0.80 -10.06 -8.57
N ASN A 84 -1.96 -10.53 -9.05
CA ASN A 84 -2.68 -9.92 -10.15
C ASN A 84 -3.69 -8.86 -9.64
N ALA A 85 -3.69 -7.68 -10.23
CA ALA A 85 -4.59 -6.58 -9.93
C ALA A 85 -5.97 -6.77 -10.56
N ASP A 86 -6.67 -7.83 -10.15
CA ASP A 86 -7.98 -8.20 -10.68
C ASP A 86 -8.93 -8.59 -9.55
N GLY A 87 -9.18 -7.64 -8.63
CA GLY A 87 -10.04 -7.84 -7.47
C GLY A 87 -9.36 -8.46 -6.25
N ALA A 88 -8.03 -8.51 -6.22
CA ALA A 88 -7.28 -9.15 -5.13
C ALA A 88 -7.48 -8.44 -3.77
N GLN A 89 -7.67 -9.22 -2.70
CA GLN A 89 -7.80 -8.75 -1.32
C GLN A 89 -6.71 -9.40 -0.46
N LEU A 90 -5.82 -8.59 0.10
CA LEU A 90 -4.75 -9.05 0.97
C LEU A 90 -4.95 -8.50 2.38
N ARG A 91 -4.80 -9.35 3.39
CA ARG A 91 -4.84 -8.96 4.81
C ARG A 91 -3.75 -9.64 5.62
N GLY A 92 -2.97 -8.88 6.38
CA GLY A 92 -2.00 -9.45 7.33
C GLY A 92 -0.82 -10.17 6.65
N CYS A 93 -0.58 -9.93 5.37
CA CYS A 93 0.49 -10.57 4.61
C CYS A 93 1.84 -9.85 4.79
N SER A 94 2.95 -10.58 4.61
CA SER A 94 4.29 -9.98 4.56
C SER A 94 5.22 -10.62 3.53
N ALA A 95 6.17 -9.83 3.00
CA ALA A 95 7.20 -10.31 2.06
C ALA A 95 8.41 -9.36 2.00
N SER A 96 9.57 -9.87 1.58
CA SER A 96 10.78 -9.06 1.28
C SER A 96 10.88 -8.65 -0.19
N PHE A 97 9.92 -9.04 -1.01
CA PHE A 97 9.65 -8.44 -2.29
C PHE A 97 8.15 -8.52 -2.53
N PHE A 98 7.53 -7.40 -2.90
CA PHE A 98 6.12 -7.36 -3.23
C PHE A 98 5.88 -6.58 -4.52
N ALA A 99 5.09 -7.16 -5.41
CA ALA A 99 4.71 -6.51 -6.65
C ALA A 99 3.25 -6.81 -7.02
N VAL A 100 2.60 -5.78 -7.55
CA VAL A 100 1.28 -5.86 -8.15
C VAL A 100 1.44 -5.81 -9.66
N ALA A 101 1.03 -6.87 -10.34
CA ALA A 101 1.00 -6.98 -11.79
C ALA A 101 -0.45 -6.96 -12.30
N GLN A 102 -0.65 -6.93 -13.61
CA GLN A 102 -2.00 -7.09 -14.18
C GLN A 102 -1.92 -7.85 -15.51
N GLN A 103 -2.58 -9.01 -15.58
CA GLN A 103 -2.74 -9.82 -16.79
C GLN A 103 -4.21 -10.11 -17.13
N SER A 104 -5.14 -9.63 -16.30
CA SER A 104 -6.59 -9.67 -16.57
C SER A 104 -7.29 -8.48 -15.91
N ALA A 105 -8.54 -8.24 -16.31
CA ALA A 105 -9.41 -7.19 -15.78
C ALA A 105 -10.86 -7.69 -15.80
N ARG A 106 -11.12 -8.76 -15.06
CA ARG A 106 -12.41 -9.48 -15.03
C ARG A 106 -13.25 -9.11 -13.81
N SER A 107 -12.62 -8.71 -12.72
CA SER A 107 -13.26 -8.25 -11.49
C SER A 107 -13.56 -6.76 -11.57
N THR A 108 -14.71 -6.38 -11.03
CA THR A 108 -15.06 -4.97 -10.77
C THR A 108 -14.62 -4.51 -9.38
N ARG A 109 -14.06 -5.42 -8.56
CA ARG A 109 -13.59 -5.10 -7.22
C ARG A 109 -12.23 -4.41 -7.29
N PRO A 110 -11.98 -3.39 -6.45
CA PRO A 110 -10.66 -2.79 -6.35
C PRO A 110 -9.67 -3.78 -5.73
N THR A 111 -8.41 -3.73 -6.14
CA THR A 111 -7.34 -4.48 -5.47
C THR A 111 -6.99 -3.77 -4.17
N THR A 112 -7.16 -4.44 -3.03
CA THR A 112 -6.93 -3.85 -1.70
C THR A 112 -5.93 -4.67 -0.90
N VAL A 113 -4.96 -3.98 -0.29
CA VAL A 113 -3.90 -4.56 0.51
C VAL A 113 -3.93 -3.90 1.88
N THR A 114 -4.29 -4.66 2.91
CA THR A 114 -4.67 -4.11 4.22
C THR A 114 -3.87 -4.75 5.35
N ASP A 115 -3.39 -3.97 6.31
CA ASP A 115 -2.67 -4.48 7.49
C ASP A 115 -1.45 -5.35 7.11
N CYS A 116 -0.76 -5.03 6.01
CA CYS A 116 0.39 -5.79 5.48
C CYS A 116 1.74 -5.13 5.80
N ALA A 117 2.83 -5.87 5.64
CA ALA A 117 4.19 -5.35 5.81
C ALA A 117 5.14 -5.87 4.72
N PHE A 118 5.80 -4.96 4.00
CA PHE A 118 6.72 -5.31 2.92
C PHE A 118 8.07 -4.60 3.08
N ASP A 119 9.15 -5.36 2.97
CA ASP A 119 10.52 -4.83 2.98
C ASP A 119 11.07 -4.83 1.56
N LEU A 120 11.01 -3.71 0.87
CA LEU A 120 11.22 -3.69 -0.58
C LEU A 120 12.70 -3.56 -0.95
N PRO A 121 13.16 -4.29 -1.98
CA PRO A 121 14.49 -4.07 -2.53
C PRO A 121 14.57 -2.71 -3.23
N LYS A 122 15.77 -2.12 -3.22
CA LYS A 122 16.09 -0.88 -3.93
C LYS A 122 15.64 -0.94 -5.39
N ALA A 123 15.02 0.13 -5.87
CA ALA A 123 14.57 0.31 -7.25
C ALA A 123 13.64 -0.81 -7.80
N SER A 124 12.99 -1.57 -6.92
CA SER A 124 12.00 -2.56 -7.33
C SER A 124 10.69 -1.92 -7.78
N VAL A 125 9.99 -2.60 -8.69
CA VAL A 125 8.70 -2.15 -9.23
C VAL A 125 7.56 -2.71 -8.38
N LEU A 126 6.95 -1.83 -7.58
CA LEU A 126 5.85 -2.17 -6.68
C LEU A 126 4.53 -2.32 -7.44
N VAL A 127 4.25 -1.43 -8.40
CA VAL A 127 3.08 -1.53 -9.28
C VAL A 127 3.58 -1.55 -10.71
N GLN A 128 3.38 -2.67 -11.41
CA GLN A 128 3.96 -2.91 -12.73
C GLN A 128 3.13 -2.33 -13.87
N THR A 129 3.73 -2.15 -15.04
CA THR A 129 2.96 -1.95 -16.28
C THR A 129 2.40 -3.30 -16.76
N PRO A 130 1.15 -3.38 -17.23
CA PRO A 130 0.22 -2.29 -17.50
C PRO A 130 -0.89 -2.19 -16.44
N VAL A 131 -0.59 -2.17 -15.13
CA VAL A 131 -1.65 -2.10 -14.10
C VAL A 131 -2.49 -0.84 -14.30
N THR A 132 -3.74 -1.01 -14.72
CA THR A 132 -4.75 0.04 -14.92
C THR A 132 -5.80 0.02 -13.82
N ALA A 133 -5.97 -1.12 -13.14
CA ALA A 133 -6.93 -1.27 -12.05
C ALA A 133 -6.52 -0.40 -10.84
N PRO A 134 -7.49 0.15 -10.08
CA PRO A 134 -7.21 0.82 -8.82
C PRO A 134 -6.52 -0.12 -7.82
N VAL A 135 -5.45 0.37 -7.20
CA VAL A 135 -4.73 -0.33 -6.11
C VAL A 135 -4.78 0.51 -4.84
N HIS A 136 -5.29 -0.06 -3.75
CA HIS A 136 -5.44 0.61 -2.47
C HIS A 136 -4.66 -0.10 -1.36
N PHE A 137 -3.69 0.59 -0.80
CA PHE A 137 -2.95 0.18 0.39
C PHE A 137 -3.58 0.83 1.63
N VAL A 138 -3.89 0.03 2.64
CA VAL A 138 -4.51 0.48 3.90
C VAL A 138 -3.70 -0.04 5.08
N ARG A 139 -3.26 0.83 5.98
CA ARG A 139 -2.46 0.47 7.18
C ARG A 139 -1.30 -0.47 6.86
N THR A 140 -0.70 -0.29 5.69
CA THR A 140 0.39 -1.13 5.18
C THR A 140 1.72 -0.44 5.46
N THR A 141 2.69 -1.22 5.93
CA THR A 141 4.06 -0.76 6.14
C THR A 141 4.93 -1.15 4.95
N PHE A 142 5.65 -0.18 4.40
CA PHE A 142 6.71 -0.38 3.42
C PHE A 142 8.03 0.11 4.01
N THR A 143 9.03 -0.76 4.04
CA THR A 143 10.42 -0.43 4.36
C THR A 143 11.31 -0.62 3.14
N GLY A 144 12.56 -0.13 3.20
CA GLY A 144 13.51 -0.27 2.11
C GLY A 144 13.20 0.60 0.89
N LEU A 145 12.32 1.60 1.01
CA LEU A 145 11.96 2.48 -0.10
C LEU A 145 13.17 3.31 -0.54
N ASP A 146 13.72 2.99 -1.71
CA ASP A 146 14.86 3.65 -2.35
C ASP A 146 14.73 3.55 -3.87
N GLY A 147 14.10 4.55 -4.48
CA GLY A 147 13.90 4.60 -5.93
C GLY A 147 12.84 3.64 -6.47
N ASN A 148 11.98 3.08 -5.61
CA ASN A 148 10.92 2.14 -6.02
C ASN A 148 9.93 2.79 -6.99
N LEU A 149 9.25 1.95 -7.78
CA LEU A 149 8.48 2.43 -8.92
C LEU A 149 7.01 2.00 -8.86
N LEU A 150 6.13 2.98 -9.06
CA LEU A 150 4.69 2.80 -9.30
C LEU A 150 4.42 3.01 -10.80
N ARG A 151 4.80 2.04 -11.65
CA ARG A 151 4.78 2.19 -13.12
C ARG A 151 3.41 1.96 -13.77
N GLY A 152 2.48 1.28 -13.11
CA GLY A 152 1.11 1.12 -13.63
C GLY A 152 0.44 2.47 -13.85
N SER A 153 -0.47 2.57 -14.82
CA SER A 153 -1.19 3.81 -15.12
C SER A 153 -2.48 3.99 -14.32
N GLY A 154 -2.94 2.95 -13.60
CA GLY A 154 -4.09 3.02 -12.69
C GLY A 154 -3.84 3.90 -11.47
N PRO A 155 -4.89 4.34 -10.75
CA PRO A 155 -4.75 5.14 -9.54
C PRO A 155 -4.21 4.28 -8.38
N VAL A 156 -3.34 4.87 -7.57
CA VAL A 156 -2.78 4.24 -6.36
C VAL A 156 -3.14 5.08 -5.14
N ARG A 157 -3.75 4.45 -4.14
CA ARG A 157 -4.09 5.11 -2.86
C ARG A 157 -3.34 4.46 -1.70
N PHE A 158 -2.81 5.28 -0.82
CA PHE A 158 -2.26 4.90 0.48
C PHE A 158 -3.12 5.54 1.57
N THR A 159 -3.63 4.73 2.49
CA THR A 159 -4.42 5.19 3.65
C THR A 159 -3.81 4.66 4.92
N ASP A 160 -3.39 5.56 5.82
CA ASP A 160 -2.72 5.23 7.08
C ASP A 160 -1.48 4.33 6.93
N CYS A 161 -0.78 4.46 5.80
CA CYS A 161 0.42 3.68 5.50
C CYS A 161 1.67 4.28 6.16
N ARG A 162 2.62 3.42 6.51
CA ARG A 162 3.98 3.81 6.90
C ARG A 162 4.91 3.55 5.72
N LEU A 163 5.47 4.59 5.13
CA LEU A 163 6.39 4.52 4.00
C LEU A 163 7.78 4.97 4.48
N ALA A 164 8.71 4.03 4.60
CA ALA A 164 10.04 4.26 5.15
C ALA A 164 11.14 3.88 4.14
N GLY A 165 12.02 4.84 3.85
CA GLY A 165 13.26 4.63 3.12
C GLY A 165 14.49 4.63 4.03
N ALA A 166 15.67 4.48 3.42
CA ALA A 166 16.95 4.67 4.10
C ALA A 166 17.37 6.16 4.06
N PRO A 167 18.25 6.63 4.96
CA PRO A 167 18.82 7.97 4.84
C PRO A 167 19.40 8.21 3.44
N GLN A 168 19.01 9.32 2.81
CA GLN A 168 19.39 9.67 1.42
C GLN A 168 18.84 8.73 0.33
N ALA A 169 17.77 7.97 0.60
CA ALA A 169 17.13 7.15 -0.42
C ALA A 169 16.65 7.98 -1.62
N ALA A 170 16.69 7.36 -2.80
CA ALA A 170 16.15 7.95 -4.02
C ALA A 170 14.61 8.07 -3.92
N PRO A 171 14.01 9.11 -4.53
CA PRO A 171 12.57 9.32 -4.48
C PRO A 171 11.80 8.21 -5.18
N LEU A 172 10.58 7.94 -4.72
CA LEU A 172 9.62 7.08 -5.40
C LEU A 172 9.32 7.62 -6.82
N VAL A 173 9.38 6.74 -7.82
CA VAL A 173 9.08 7.08 -9.22
C VAL A 173 7.61 6.76 -9.51
N VAL A 174 6.85 7.78 -9.89
CA VAL A 174 5.39 7.67 -10.11
C VAL A 174 5.07 7.70 -11.60
N GLY A 175 4.55 6.60 -12.12
CA GLY A 175 3.89 6.48 -13.44
C GLY A 175 2.37 6.33 -13.35
N ALA A 176 1.81 6.15 -12.15
CA ALA A 176 0.38 6.15 -11.88
C ALA A 176 -0.30 7.45 -12.31
N SER A 177 -1.52 7.34 -12.84
CA SER A 177 -2.33 8.50 -13.22
C SER A 177 -2.63 9.42 -12.02
N GLU A 178 -2.76 8.83 -10.84
CA GLU A 178 -2.99 9.53 -9.59
C GLU A 178 -2.35 8.75 -8.44
N VAL A 179 -1.71 9.48 -7.51
CA VAL A 179 -1.26 8.93 -6.23
C VAL A 179 -1.86 9.77 -5.10
N THR A 180 -2.68 9.13 -4.27
CA THR A 180 -3.25 9.75 -3.07
C THR A 180 -2.62 9.15 -1.83
N VAL A 181 -2.18 10.01 -0.90
CA VAL A 181 -1.71 9.60 0.43
C VAL A 181 -2.58 10.29 1.47
N ASP A 182 -3.24 9.50 2.30
CA ASP A 182 -4.23 9.93 3.28
C ASP A 182 -3.85 9.37 4.65
N GLY A 183 -3.43 10.23 5.59
CA GLY A 183 -2.89 9.80 6.88
C GLY A 183 -1.52 9.11 6.79
N GLY A 184 -1.11 8.44 7.88
CA GLY A 184 0.13 7.66 7.96
C GLY A 184 1.42 8.47 8.14
N SER A 185 2.56 7.88 7.76
CA SER A 185 3.88 8.49 7.88
C SER A 185 4.78 8.22 6.67
N LEU A 186 5.59 9.22 6.33
CA LEU A 186 6.67 9.14 5.35
C LEU A 186 7.98 9.45 6.07
N THR A 187 9.00 8.66 5.86
CA THR A 187 10.32 8.89 6.47
C THR A 187 11.40 8.48 5.50
N ASP A 188 12.33 9.39 5.22
CA ASP A 188 13.52 9.13 4.40
C ASP A 188 13.25 8.48 3.02
N THR A 189 12.08 8.70 2.41
CA THR A 189 11.70 8.11 1.10
C THR A 189 12.23 8.88 -0.11
N GLY A 190 13.29 9.66 0.06
CA GLY A 190 13.70 10.70 -0.87
C GLY A 190 12.70 11.85 -0.97
N ASN A 191 13.10 12.99 -1.56
CA ASN A 191 12.28 14.20 -1.61
C ASN A 191 11.67 14.43 -3.02
N PRO A 192 10.52 13.82 -3.36
CA PRO A 192 9.69 14.33 -4.44
C PRO A 192 8.66 15.29 -3.84
N ARG A 193 8.80 16.59 -4.12
CA ARG A 193 7.82 17.66 -3.80
C ARG A 193 6.35 17.32 -4.13
N ALA A 194 6.09 16.25 -4.88
CA ALA A 194 4.76 15.70 -5.17
C ALA A 194 4.13 14.92 -3.98
N LEU A 195 4.88 14.06 -3.28
CA LEU A 195 4.34 13.33 -2.12
C LEU A 195 4.19 14.24 -0.90
N GLU A 196 5.12 15.18 -0.70
CA GLU A 196 5.08 16.12 0.42
C GLU A 196 3.85 17.04 0.36
N ARG A 197 3.43 17.48 -0.84
CA ARG A 197 2.22 18.29 -1.04
C ARG A 197 0.92 17.53 -0.77
N ALA A 198 0.88 16.22 -1.06
CA ALA A 198 -0.28 15.37 -0.74
C ALA A 198 -0.45 15.22 0.79
N MET A 199 0.65 15.09 1.53
CA MET A 199 0.59 14.97 2.99
C MET A 199 0.25 16.27 3.72
N ILE A 200 0.74 17.42 3.24
CA ILE A 200 0.36 18.73 3.82
C ILE A 200 -1.14 18.97 3.64
N ALA A 201 -1.71 18.59 2.49
CA ALA A 201 -3.15 18.67 2.28
C ALA A 201 -3.96 17.75 3.23
N ALA A 202 -3.42 16.58 3.59
CA ALA A 202 -4.05 15.67 4.57
C ALA A 202 -3.95 16.22 6.02
N ARG A 203 -2.83 16.82 6.42
CA ARG A 203 -2.67 17.46 7.75
C ARG A 203 -3.58 18.68 7.96
N LEU A 204 -3.99 19.33 6.87
CA LEU A 204 -4.88 20.50 6.89
C LEU A 204 -6.37 20.11 6.83
N ARG A 205 -6.72 18.83 6.70
CA ARG A 205 -8.10 18.35 6.87
C ARG A 205 -8.27 17.96 8.35
N PRO A 206 -8.88 18.80 9.21
CA PRO A 206 -9.21 18.37 10.55
C PRO A 206 -10.13 17.15 10.46
N THR A 207 -9.80 16.11 11.21
CA THR A 207 -10.68 14.98 11.49
C THR A 207 -12.02 15.55 11.94
N PRO A 208 -13.15 15.26 11.27
CA PRO A 208 -14.43 15.78 11.74
C PRO A 208 -14.71 15.18 13.12
N ILE A 209 -14.57 16.00 14.15
CA ILE A 209 -15.21 15.74 15.44
C ILE A 209 -16.69 15.75 15.13
N ALA A 210 -17.33 14.59 15.28
CA ALA A 210 -18.77 14.45 15.10
C ALA A 210 -19.49 15.42 16.04
N ALA A 211 -19.93 16.54 15.50
CA ALA A 211 -20.88 17.41 16.18
C ALA A 211 -22.21 16.65 16.23
N VAL A 212 -22.61 16.22 17.42
CA VAL A 212 -23.95 15.72 17.69
C VAL A 212 -24.92 16.86 17.38
N SER A 213 -25.66 16.75 16.29
CA SER A 213 -26.77 17.65 15.97
C SER A 213 -28.08 16.88 16.09
N ASN A 214 -28.90 17.31 17.04
CA ASN A 214 -30.32 16.97 17.09
C ASN A 214 -31.05 17.84 16.06
N GLY A 215 -31.69 17.23 15.05
CA GLY A 215 -32.59 17.95 14.14
C GLY A 215 -32.93 17.22 12.85
N SER A 216 -34.17 16.75 12.75
CA SER A 216 -34.83 16.03 11.64
C SER A 216 -35.13 16.91 10.37
N PRO A 217 -35.58 16.33 9.23
CA PRO A 217 -35.11 16.68 7.87
C PRO A 217 -36.13 17.38 6.94
N ALA A 218 -35.65 17.88 5.79
CA ALA A 218 -36.43 18.15 4.55
C ALA A 218 -35.49 18.09 3.31
N ALA A 219 -35.64 17.09 2.42
CA ALA A 219 -36.36 17.09 1.13
C ALA A 219 -35.67 17.89 -0.02
N THR A 220 -34.91 17.24 -0.92
CA THR A 220 -35.26 16.64 -2.26
C THR A 220 -35.06 17.58 -3.48
N SER A 221 -34.14 17.21 -4.39
CA SER A 221 -34.36 17.08 -5.86
C SER A 221 -33.07 16.72 -6.64
N ASP A 222 -33.12 15.61 -7.40
CA ASP A 222 -32.11 15.13 -8.39
C ASP A 222 -32.37 15.72 -9.82
N PRO A 223 -31.72 15.25 -10.92
CA PRO A 223 -30.41 15.67 -11.39
C PRO A 223 -30.45 16.15 -12.86
N ASN A 224 -29.34 16.60 -13.44
CA ASN A 224 -29.23 16.69 -14.90
C ASN A 224 -27.85 16.27 -15.39
N VAL A 225 -27.85 15.32 -16.33
CA VAL A 225 -26.69 14.74 -17.01
C VAL A 225 -26.53 15.43 -18.36
N SER A 226 -25.31 15.83 -18.72
CA SER A 226 -24.87 15.81 -20.11
C SER A 226 -23.36 15.65 -20.25
N THR A 227 -23.01 14.83 -21.23
CA THR A 227 -21.70 14.31 -21.63
C THR A 227 -21.00 15.24 -22.61
N SER A 228 -19.67 15.39 -22.52
CA SER A 228 -18.75 15.19 -23.65
C SER A 228 -17.28 15.23 -23.22
N THR A 229 -16.53 14.30 -23.81
CA THR A 229 -15.13 13.93 -23.65
C THR A 229 -14.13 15.06 -23.93
N SER A 230 -13.16 15.25 -23.02
CA SER A 230 -11.94 16.01 -23.26
C SER A 230 -10.73 15.15 -22.92
N ALA A 231 -9.80 15.01 -23.88
CA ALA A 231 -8.43 14.63 -23.56
C ALA A 231 -7.80 15.82 -22.83
N ALA A 232 -7.60 15.70 -21.52
CA ALA A 232 -7.03 16.75 -20.69
C ALA A 232 -5.81 16.21 -19.93
N ILE A 233 -4.70 16.93 -20.09
CA ILE A 233 -3.49 16.82 -19.26
C ILE A 233 -3.93 16.97 -17.80
N ALA A 234 -3.57 16.00 -16.96
CA ALA A 234 -4.06 15.86 -15.59
C ALA A 234 -3.90 17.19 -14.81
N THR A 235 -5.04 17.77 -14.47
CA THR A 235 -5.14 19.01 -13.70
C THR A 235 -5.35 18.65 -12.23
N LEU A 236 -4.42 19.11 -11.38
CA LEU A 236 -4.53 19.05 -9.93
C LEU A 236 -5.82 19.75 -9.49
N THR A 237 -6.79 19.02 -8.94
CA THR A 237 -8.06 19.61 -8.50
C THR A 237 -7.97 20.03 -7.03
N ILE A 238 -8.10 21.33 -6.77
CA ILE A 238 -8.16 21.96 -5.46
C ILE A 238 -9.54 22.63 -5.35
N THR A 239 -10.35 22.30 -4.34
CA THR A 239 -11.63 22.97 -4.06
C THR A 239 -11.45 23.96 -2.89
N PRO A 240 -11.46 25.29 -3.11
CA PRO A 240 -11.50 26.26 -2.02
C PRO A 240 -12.94 26.45 -1.50
N ALA A 241 -13.07 26.61 -0.17
CA ALA A 241 -14.33 26.95 0.50
C ALA A 241 -14.75 28.41 0.22
N PRO A 242 -16.06 28.75 0.25
CA PRO A 242 -16.51 30.12 0.11
C PRO A 242 -16.09 30.94 1.35
N SER A 243 -15.54 32.14 1.09
CA SER A 243 -15.14 33.09 2.11
C SER A 243 -16.26 34.10 2.38
N ASP A 244 -16.85 34.03 3.57
CA ASP A 244 -17.61 35.14 4.14
C ASP A 244 -16.71 35.90 5.14
N GLY A 245 -16.75 37.23 5.03
CA GLY A 245 -15.73 38.13 5.57
C GLY A 245 -15.96 38.69 6.97
N ALA A 246 -14.90 39.39 7.43
CA ALA A 246 -14.79 40.36 8.52
C ALA A 246 -15.05 39.81 9.95
N VAL A 247 -14.36 40.24 11.03
CA VAL A 247 -13.90 41.57 11.43
C VAL A 247 -12.69 41.44 12.40
N CYS A 248 -11.80 42.43 12.38
CA CYS A 248 -10.72 42.68 13.33
C CYS A 248 -11.14 42.66 14.82
N SER A 249 -10.27 42.13 15.69
CA SER A 249 -10.15 42.55 17.09
C SER A 249 -8.75 42.18 17.62
N ALA A 250 -8.11 43.13 18.30
CA ALA A 250 -6.71 43.10 18.70
C ALA A 250 -6.55 43.11 20.24
N LEU A 251 -5.37 42.63 20.68
CA LEU A 251 -4.65 42.80 21.96
C LEU A 251 -4.87 41.74 23.08
N PRO A 252 -3.90 41.56 24.03
CA PRO A 252 -2.47 41.95 24.06
C PRO A 252 -1.49 40.78 24.39
N PRO A 253 -0.16 41.01 24.43
CA PRO A 253 0.84 39.95 24.60
C PRO A 253 1.06 39.58 26.08
N ILE A 254 1.19 38.29 26.37
CA ILE A 254 1.70 37.81 27.67
C ILE A 254 3.16 37.40 27.48
N SER A 255 4.03 38.14 28.16
CA SER A 255 5.46 37.89 28.31
C SER A 255 5.69 37.04 29.56
N THR A 256 6.40 35.92 29.45
CA THR A 256 7.02 35.23 30.60
C THR A 256 8.37 34.64 30.21
N VAL A 257 9.41 35.44 30.48
CA VAL A 257 10.68 35.12 31.15
C VAL A 257 11.17 33.66 31.12
N SER A 258 12.33 33.46 30.48
CA SER A 258 13.23 32.32 30.69
C SER A 258 14.09 32.50 31.95
N PRO A 259 14.41 31.43 32.71
CA PRO A 259 15.59 31.39 33.55
C PRO A 259 16.75 30.65 32.86
N ALA A 260 17.94 31.15 33.19
CA ALA A 260 19.25 30.73 32.69
C ALA A 260 19.70 29.33 33.16
N ALA A 261 20.72 28.84 32.48
CA ALA A 261 21.34 27.53 32.59
C ALA A 261 22.35 27.36 33.76
N CYS A 262 22.73 26.08 33.93
CA CYS A 262 24.01 25.51 34.43
C CYS A 262 24.07 25.03 35.91
N PRO A 263 24.95 24.06 36.27
CA PRO A 263 25.51 22.93 35.48
C PRO A 263 25.65 21.57 36.24
N ARG A 264 25.93 20.50 35.46
CA ARG A 264 26.69 19.25 35.73
C ARG A 264 26.41 18.38 36.98
N SER A 265 26.14 17.10 36.72
CA SER A 265 26.80 15.99 37.43
C SER A 265 26.83 14.72 36.56
N THR A 266 28.02 14.17 36.43
CA THR A 266 28.41 12.92 35.77
C THR A 266 28.09 11.70 36.62
N ALA A 267 27.51 10.65 36.04
CA ALA A 267 27.66 9.29 36.56
C ALA A 267 27.59 8.28 35.40
N SER A 268 28.77 7.84 34.98
CA SER A 268 29.00 6.63 34.19
C SER A 268 28.88 5.41 35.10
N CYS A 269 28.05 4.44 34.75
CA CYS A 269 28.15 3.07 35.25
C CYS A 269 28.36 2.12 34.07
N ASN A 270 29.61 1.72 33.90
CA ASN A 270 30.01 0.50 33.20
C ASN A 270 29.54 -0.71 34.02
N ALA A 271 28.92 -1.68 33.37
CA ALA A 271 28.92 -3.07 33.84
C ALA A 271 29.04 -4.00 32.62
N SER A 272 30.28 -4.41 32.40
CA SER A 272 30.72 -5.52 31.58
C SER A 272 30.28 -6.86 32.18
N LEU A 273 29.81 -7.76 31.29
CA LEU A 273 30.14 -9.20 31.18
C LEU A 273 30.17 -10.06 32.47
N CYS A 274 29.29 -11.07 32.55
CA CYS A 274 29.67 -12.50 32.47
C CYS A 274 28.45 -13.45 32.56
N PRO A 275 28.59 -14.74 32.15
CA PRO A 275 27.55 -15.54 31.51
C PRO A 275 26.94 -16.64 32.39
N TRP A 276 25.78 -17.16 31.96
CA TRP A 276 25.35 -18.58 32.03
C TRP A 276 24.50 -18.87 30.79
#